data_AF-A0A2R3J045-F1
#
_entry.id   AF-A0A2R3J045-F1
#
_cell.length_a   1.000
_cell.length_b   1.000
_cell.length_c   1.000
_cell.angle_alpha   90.00
_cell.angle_beta   90.00
_cell.angle_gamma   90.00
#
_symmetry.space_group_name_H-M   'P 1'
#
loop_
_entity.id
_entity.type
_entity.pdbx_description
1 polymer ?
#
loop_
_entity_poly.entity_id
_entity_poly.type
_entity_poly.pdbx_seq_one_letter_code
_entity_poly.pdbx_strand_id
1 'polypeptide(L)'
;MAQMVAQIRMLEVALGSPYKAPQPSEWDTRQAARQQVVAARDIEAGMIITRDDLTTARSGHGLPPTSLWELVGSTSKRAFLAGETLEK
;
A
#
# COMPACT_ATOMS: atom_id res chain seq x y z
N MET A 1 1.39 -48.03 2.84
CA MET A 1 0.52 -47.15 3.66
C MET A 1 1.30 -46.05 4.39
N ALA A 2 2.49 -46.32 4.95
CA ALA A 2 3.30 -45.29 5.63
C ALA A 2 3.64 -44.06 4.76
N GLN A 3 3.89 -44.27 3.46
CA GLN A 3 4.20 -43.19 2.51
C GLN A 3 3.02 -42.21 2.31
N MET A 4 1.79 -42.73 2.23
CA MET A 4 0.59 -41.90 2.12
C MET A 4 0.41 -41.03 3.36
N VAL A 5 0.62 -41.59 4.55
CA VAL A 5 0.54 -40.83 5.81
C VAL A 5 1.61 -39.75 5.86
N ALA A 6 2.85 -40.04 5.46
CA ALA A 6 3.92 -39.04 5.40
C ALA A 6 3.60 -37.91 4.42
N GLN A 7 3.07 -38.22 3.24
CA GLN A 7 2.66 -37.23 2.25
C GLN A 7 1.50 -36.34 2.74
N ILE A 8 0.53 -36.91 3.46
CA ILE A 8 -0.55 -36.13 4.10
C ILE A 8 0.04 -35.15 5.12
N ARG A 9 0.95 -35.59 5.98
CA ARG A 9 1.60 -34.70 6.98
C ARG A 9 2.44 -33.60 6.33
N MET A 10 3.14 -33.89 5.24
CA MET A 10 3.85 -32.87 4.47
C MET A 10 2.89 -31.84 3.87
N LEU A 11 1.74 -32.29 3.36
CA LEU A 11 0.72 -31.40 2.80
C LEU A 11 0.10 -30.50 3.87
N GLU A 12 -0.20 -31.03 5.05
CA GLU A 12 -0.72 -30.24 6.18
C GLU A 12 0.22 -29.08 6.54
N VAL A 13 1.54 -29.31 6.53
CA VAL A 13 2.55 -28.25 6.73
C VAL A 13 2.57 -27.27 5.55
N ALA A 14 2.52 -27.77 4.31
CA ALA A 14 2.56 -26.95 3.11
C ALA A 14 1.32 -26.06 2.93
N LEU A 15 0.14 -26.51 3.38
CA LEU A 15 -1.09 -25.72 3.42
C LEU A 15 -0.98 -24.51 4.35
N GLY A 16 -0.13 -24.61 5.38
CA GLY A 16 0.17 -23.51 6.28
C GLY A 16 -1.04 -23.06 7.09
N SER A 17 -1.14 -21.74 7.26
CA SER A 17 -2.14 -21.11 8.13
C SER A 17 -3.50 -20.96 7.42
N PRO A 18 -4.63 -21.25 8.09
CA PRO A 18 -5.96 -20.97 7.55
C PRO A 18 -6.32 -19.46 7.59
N TYR A 19 -5.49 -18.62 8.22
CA TYR A 19 -5.74 -17.19 8.33
C TYR A 19 -5.34 -16.45 7.06
N LYS A 20 -6.23 -15.58 6.56
CA LYS A 20 -5.95 -14.68 5.45
C LYS A 20 -5.04 -13.53 5.90
N ALA A 21 -3.74 -13.80 5.95
CA ALA A 21 -2.70 -12.84 6.31
C ALA A 21 -1.46 -13.04 5.42
N PRO A 22 -0.65 -11.99 5.21
CA PRO A 22 0.62 -12.14 4.50
C PRO A 22 1.56 -13.10 5.24
N GLN A 23 2.23 -13.95 4.49
CA GLN A 23 3.35 -14.74 4.95
C GLN A 23 4.57 -13.85 5.22
N PRO A 24 5.53 -14.30 6.07
CA PRO A 24 6.74 -13.54 6.37
C PRO A 24 7.48 -13.01 5.12
N SER A 25 7.57 -13.80 4.05
CA SER A 25 8.21 -13.42 2.78
C SER A 25 7.40 -12.42 1.94
N GLU A 26 6.11 -12.27 2.19
CA GLU A 26 5.23 -11.37 1.43
C GLU A 26 5.31 -9.92 1.93
N TRP A 27 5.90 -9.67 3.11
CA TRP A 27 6.00 -8.33 3.68
C TRP A 27 6.88 -7.39 2.85
N ASP A 28 8.03 -7.88 2.39
CA ASP A 28 8.95 -7.08 1.55
C ASP A 28 8.30 -6.74 0.21
N THR A 29 7.66 -7.74 -0.41
CA THR A 29 6.90 -7.54 -1.65
C THR A 29 5.76 -6.55 -1.44
N ARG A 30 5.06 -6.63 -0.31
CA ARG A 30 4.00 -5.69 0.04
C ARG A 30 4.54 -4.27 0.19
N GLN A 31 5.69 -4.07 0.84
CA GLN A 31 6.28 -2.74 0.98
C GLN A 31 6.60 -2.13 -0.39
N ALA A 32 7.23 -2.88 -1.28
CA ALA A 32 7.62 -2.40 -2.61
C ALA A 32 6.43 -2.23 -3.57
N ALA A 33 5.45 -3.15 -3.53
CA ALA A 33 4.36 -3.19 -4.50
C ALA A 33 3.14 -2.35 -4.11
N ARG A 34 2.98 -2.00 -2.83
CA ARG A 34 1.82 -1.26 -2.35
C ARG A 34 1.88 0.19 -2.85
N GLN A 35 0.84 0.59 -3.56
CA GLN A 35 0.66 1.97 -3.98
C GLN A 35 0.49 2.87 -2.76
N GLN A 36 0.85 4.14 -2.91
CA GLN A 36 0.70 5.22 -1.93
C GLN A 36 0.19 6.46 -2.66
N VAL A 37 -0.38 7.42 -1.92
CA VAL A 37 -0.90 8.66 -2.48
C VAL A 37 0.28 9.54 -2.91
N VAL A 38 0.24 10.01 -4.16
CA VAL A 38 1.20 10.95 -4.74
C VAL A 38 0.45 12.10 -5.41
N ALA A 39 1.13 13.23 -5.58
CA ALA A 39 0.56 14.38 -6.26
C ALA A 39 0.44 14.07 -7.77
N ALA A 40 -0.73 14.26 -8.36
CA ALA A 40 -0.96 14.08 -9.79
C ALA A 40 -0.43 15.27 -10.61
N ARG A 41 -0.31 16.43 -9.97
CA ARG A 41 0.23 17.69 -10.48
C ARG A 41 0.84 18.47 -9.31
N ASP A 42 1.47 19.60 -9.59
CA ASP A 42 1.98 20.46 -8.53
C ASP A 42 0.85 20.97 -7.63
N ILE A 43 1.03 20.89 -6.31
CA ILE A 43 0.10 21.37 -5.28
C ILE A 43 0.80 22.46 -4.49
N GLU A 44 0.21 23.64 -4.39
CA GLU A 44 0.77 24.74 -3.60
C GLU A 44 0.42 24.63 -2.11
N ALA A 45 1.28 25.18 -1.25
CA ALA A 45 0.97 25.31 0.16
C ALA A 45 -0.23 26.26 0.36
N GLY A 46 -1.17 25.86 1.22
CA GLY A 46 -2.38 26.62 1.50
C GLY A 46 -3.54 26.38 0.52
N MET A 47 -3.35 25.61 -0.55
CA MET A 47 -4.41 25.28 -1.50
C MET A 47 -5.34 24.18 -0.96
N ILE A 48 -6.62 24.24 -1.31
CA ILE A 48 -7.55 23.12 -1.09
C ILE A 48 -7.22 22.01 -2.09
N ILE A 49 -6.88 20.83 -1.57
CA ILE A 49 -6.58 19.65 -2.37
C ILE A 49 -7.88 19.13 -2.99
N THR A 50 -7.91 19.03 -4.31
CA THR A 50 -9.02 18.42 -5.05
C THR A 50 -8.72 16.96 -5.37
N ARG A 51 -9.73 16.23 -5.85
CA ARG A 51 -9.52 14.85 -6.29
C ARG A 51 -8.52 14.75 -7.46
N ASP A 52 -8.49 15.74 -8.35
CA ASP A 52 -7.65 15.75 -9.54
C ASP A 52 -6.18 16.09 -9.26
N ASP A 53 -5.88 16.54 -8.04
CA ASP A 53 -4.53 16.80 -7.55
C ASP A 53 -3.86 15.53 -7.02
N LEU A 54 -4.63 14.45 -6.83
CA LEU A 54 -4.16 13.22 -6.20
C LEU A 54 -4.22 12.03 -7.16
N THR A 55 -3.17 11.21 -7.11
CA THR A 55 -3.13 9.89 -7.74
C THR A 55 -2.40 8.91 -6.83
N THR A 56 -2.09 7.72 -7.32
CA THR A 56 -1.34 6.72 -6.55
C THR A 56 -0.22 6.10 -7.36
N ALA A 57 0.94 5.88 -6.73
CA ALA A 57 2.10 5.24 -7.34
C ALA A 57 2.80 4.31 -6.34
N ARG A 58 3.65 3.40 -6.85
CA ARG A 58 4.45 2.50 -6.01
C ARG A 58 5.74 3.22 -5.58
N SER A 59 5.65 4.05 -4.54
CA SER A 59 6.77 4.82 -3.98
C SER A 59 7.48 4.13 -2.81
N GLY A 60 6.91 3.03 -2.28
CA GLY A 60 7.44 2.29 -1.13
C GLY A 60 7.21 2.94 0.25
N HIS A 61 6.84 4.22 0.28
CA HIS A 61 6.57 5.00 1.48
C HIS A 61 5.49 6.05 1.21
N GLY A 62 4.85 6.57 2.27
CA GLY A 62 3.81 7.59 2.16
C GLY A 62 2.45 7.15 2.71
N LEU A 63 1.44 7.96 2.41
CA LEU A 63 0.07 7.69 2.81
C LEU A 63 -0.55 6.56 1.98
N PRO A 64 -1.27 5.61 2.62
CA PRO A 64 -1.92 4.54 1.89
C PRO A 64 -3.02 5.08 0.98
N PRO A 65 -3.35 4.40 -0.13
CA PRO A 65 -4.39 4.82 -1.08
C PRO A 65 -5.76 5.02 -0.42
N THR A 66 -6.00 4.30 0.68
CA THR A 66 -7.22 4.43 1.49
C THR A 66 -7.37 5.80 2.14
N SER A 67 -6.28 6.51 2.41
CA SER A 67 -6.29 7.86 2.99
C SER A 67 -6.52 8.96 1.96
N LEU A 68 -6.54 8.63 0.65
CA LEU A 68 -6.73 9.62 -0.42
C LEU A 68 -7.99 10.47 -0.20
N TRP A 69 -9.10 9.83 0.15
CA TRP A 69 -10.38 10.51 0.32
C TRP A 69 -10.43 11.43 1.54
N GLU A 70 -9.59 11.20 2.55
CA GLU A 70 -9.45 12.10 3.71
C GLU A 70 -8.72 13.40 3.33
N LEU A 71 -7.93 13.39 2.25
CA LEU A 71 -7.16 14.54 1.80
C LEU A 71 -7.97 15.46 0.87
N VAL A 72 -8.96 14.92 0.17
CA VAL A 72 -9.80 15.72 -0.73
C VAL A 72 -10.63 16.71 0.10
N GLY A 73 -10.52 17.99 -0.22
CA GLY A 73 -11.13 19.10 0.52
C GLY A 73 -10.28 19.62 1.70
N SER A 74 -9.15 18.98 2.01
CA SER A 74 -8.22 19.48 3.03
C SER A 74 -7.29 20.54 2.47
N THR A 75 -6.78 21.41 3.34
CA THR A 75 -5.78 22.42 2.98
C THR A 75 -4.39 21.79 3.00
N SER A 76 -3.65 21.93 1.89
CA SER A 76 -2.27 21.46 1.83
C SER A 76 -1.37 22.28 2.77
N LYS A 77 -0.62 21.62 3.66
CA LYS A 77 0.30 22.30 4.59
C LYS A 77 1.61 22.72 3.94
N ARG A 78 1.99 22.08 2.83
CA ARG A 78 3.23 22.33 2.10
C ARG A 78 3.02 22.20 0.60
N ALA A 79 3.97 22.68 -0.19
CA ALA A 79 3.96 22.43 -1.61
C ALA A 79 4.41 20.98 -1.91
N PHE A 80 3.85 20.40 -2.96
CA PHE A 80 4.24 19.11 -3.52
C PHE A 80 4.43 19.25 -5.03
N LEU A 81 5.47 18.62 -5.56
CA LEU A 81 5.65 18.50 -7.01
C LEU A 81 4.87 17.29 -7.56
N ALA A 82 4.51 17.34 -8.85
CA ALA A 82 3.93 16.20 -9.54
C ALA A 82 4.77 14.92 -9.35
N GLY A 83 4.14 13.85 -8.89
CA GLY A 83 4.77 12.56 -8.57
C GLY A 83 5.34 12.46 -7.15
N GLU A 84 5.35 13.54 -6.38
CA GLU A 84 5.82 13.53 -5.00
C GLU A 84 4.83 12.82 -4.07
N THR A 85 5.36 12.04 -3.14
CA THR A 85 4.59 11.32 -2.13
C THR A 85 3.93 12.28 -1.13
N LEU A 86 2.65 12.04 -0.83
CA LEU A 86 1.97 12.77 0.25
C LEU A 86 2.23 12.13 1.61
N GLU A 87 2.48 13.00 2.58
CA GLU A 87 2.79 12.68 3.97
C GLU A 87 2.01 13.66 4.88
N LYS A 88 1.71 13.26 6.12
CA LYS A 88 0.84 14.01 7.06
C LYS A 88 1.55 15.16 7.78
#